data_AF-A0A9X3ILW1-F1
#
_entry.id   AF-A0A9X3ILW1-F1
#
_cell.length_a   1.000
_cell.length_b   1.000
_cell.length_c   1.000
_cell.angle_alpha   90.00
_cell.angle_beta   90.00
_cell.angle_gamma   90.00
#
_symmetry.space_group_name_H-M   'P 1'
#
loop_
_entity.id
_entity.type
_entity.pdbx_description
1 polymer ?
#
loop_
_entity_poly.entity_id
_entity_poly.type
_entity_poly.pdbx_seq_one_letter_code
_entity_poly.pdbx_strand_id
1 'polypeptide(L)' 'MTLARPIDSQPAVARRSPNWKWISIAIATIGILGLFGANAHLVYVALRSQPECVAHTKATDGSGSAYSAAKSAC' A
#
# COMPACT_ATOMS: atom_id res chain seq x y z
N MET A 1 -54.85 2.63 -47.84
CA MET A 1 -54.33 3.74 -47.02
C MET A 1 -53.50 3.13 -45.91
N THR A 2 -52.19 2.98 -46.13
CA THR A 2 -51.28 2.36 -45.15
C THR A 2 -50.04 3.25 -45.12
N LEU A 3 -50.04 4.27 -44.27
CA LEU A 3 -48.87 5.09 -44.03
C LEU A 3 -47.93 4.30 -43.11
N ALA A 4 -46.82 3.87 -43.68
CA ALA A 4 -45.71 3.24 -42.97
C ALA A 4 -45.16 4.20 -41.91
N ARG A 5 -44.93 3.68 -40.70
CA ARG A 5 -44.26 4.39 -39.60
C ARG A 5 -42.79 4.61 -39.94
N PRO A 6 -42.19 5.78 -39.65
CA PRO A 6 -40.75 5.90 -39.64
C PRO A 6 -40.21 5.12 -38.44
N ILE A 7 -39.30 4.18 -38.70
CA ILE A 7 -38.48 3.55 -37.67
C ILE A 7 -37.47 4.61 -37.24
N ASP A 8 -37.71 5.24 -36.08
CA ASP A 8 -36.73 6.10 -35.44
C ASP A 8 -35.46 5.28 -35.21
N SER A 9 -34.44 5.63 -35.98
CA SER A 9 -33.11 5.05 -35.90
C SER A 9 -32.47 5.58 -34.62
N GLN A 10 -32.44 4.76 -33.57
CA GLN A 10 -31.73 5.08 -32.33
C GLN A 10 -30.27 5.41 -32.66
N PRO A 11 -29.70 6.53 -32.18
CA PRO A 11 -28.28 6.79 -32.36
C PRO A 11 -27.52 5.70 -31.59
N ALA A 12 -26.78 4.87 -32.33
CA ALA A 12 -25.87 3.92 -31.74
C ALA A 12 -24.88 4.71 -30.86
N VAL A 13 -25.08 4.67 -29.54
CA VAL A 13 -24.10 5.18 -28.58
C VAL A 13 -22.86 4.34 -28.81
N ALA A 14 -21.90 4.90 -29.54
CA ALA A 14 -20.64 4.25 -29.84
C ALA A 14 -19.97 3.95 -28.51
N ARG A 15 -20.07 2.69 -28.06
CA ARG A 15 -19.34 2.23 -26.88
C ARG A 15 -17.86 2.27 -27.24
N ARG A 16 -17.16 3.34 -26.86
CA ARG A 16 -15.70 3.35 -26.91
C ARG A 16 -15.24 2.20 -26.03
N SER A 17 -14.63 1.20 -26.63
CA SER A 17 -13.94 0.16 -25.89
C SER A 17 -12.86 0.86 -25.04
N PRO A 18 -12.90 0.72 -23.71
CA PRO A 18 -11.87 1.30 -22.88
C PRO A 18 -10.53 0.67 -23.27
N ASN A 19 -9.52 1.51 -23.40
CA ASN A 19 -8.20 1.05 -23.79
C ASN A 19 -7.56 0.34 -22.59
N TRP A 20 -7.73 -0.98 -22.55
CA TRP A 20 -7.32 -1.84 -21.43
C TRP A 20 -5.86 -1.66 -21.03
N LYS A 21 -4.98 -1.31 -21.98
CA LYS A 21 -3.57 -1.00 -21.70
C LYS A 21 -3.44 0.16 -20.70
N TRP A 22 -4.22 1.23 -20.89
CA TRP A 22 -4.20 2.39 -19.97
C TRP A 22 -4.81 2.06 -18.61
N ILE A 23 -5.86 1.23 -18.57
CA ILE A 23 -6.44 0.75 -17.31
C ILE A 23 -5.41 -0.07 -16.53
N SER A 24 -4.73 -1.02 -17.18
CA SER A 24 -3.68 -1.82 -16.53
C SER A 24 -2.53 -0.95 -16.01
N ILE A 25 -2.09 0.04 -16.79
CA ILE A 25 -1.06 0.99 -16.36
C ILE A 25 -1.53 1.75 -15.12
N ALA A 26 -2.76 2.28 -15.13
CA ALA A 26 -3.32 3.01 -13.99
C ALA A 26 -3.40 2.16 -12.71
N ILE A 27 -3.84 0.90 -12.83
CA ILE A 27 -3.91 -0.02 -11.69
C ILE A 27 -2.49 -0.30 -11.16
N ALA A 28 -1.54 -0.58 -12.05
CA ALA A 28 -0.16 -0.86 -11.66
C ALA A 28 0.49 0.35 -10.97
N THR A 29 0.32 1.56 -11.50
CA THR A 29 0.88 2.78 -10.89
C THR A 29 0.28 3.05 -9.51
N ILE A 30 -1.03 2.91 -9.35
CA ILE A 30 -1.69 3.03 -8.04
C ILE A 30 -1.15 2.00 -7.05
N GLY A 31 -1.00 0.74 -7.47
CA GLY A 31 -0.44 -0.32 -6.62
C GLY A 31 0.99 -0.03 -6.18
N ILE A 32 1.85 0.43 -7.11
CA ILE A 32 3.23 0.80 -6.83
C ILE A 32 3.29 1.98 -5.86
N LEU A 33 2.53 3.05 -6.10
CA LEU A 33 2.42 4.20 -5.21
C LEU A 33 1.96 3.81 -3.81
N GLY A 34 0.94 2.94 -3.72
CA GLY A 34 0.44 2.41 -2.44
C GLY A 34 1.50 1.62 -1.69
N LEU A 35 2.25 0.75 -2.38
CA LEU A 35 3.34 -0.02 -1.78
C LEU A 35 4.43 0.91 -1.22
N PHE A 36 4.88 1.90 -2.01
CA PHE A 36 5.87 2.87 -1.54
C PHE A 36 5.36 3.69 -0.36
N GLY A 37 4.11 4.18 -0.42
CA GLY A 37 3.50 4.94 0.66
C GLY A 37 3.39 4.15 1.96
N ALA A 38 2.94 2.89 1.89
CA ALA A 38 2.85 2.01 3.05
C ALA A 38 4.21 1.75 3.69
N ASN A 39 5.23 1.44 2.89
CA ASN A 39 6.59 1.21 3.40
C ASN A 39 7.21 2.49 3.99
N ALA A 40 7.03 3.64 3.33
CA ALA A 40 7.49 4.92 3.85
C ALA A 40 6.80 5.28 5.18
N HIS A 41 5.52 4.94 5.34
CA HIS A 41 4.80 5.12 6.59
C HIS A 41 5.40 4.27 7.73
N LEU A 42 5.75 3.00 7.47
CA LEU A 42 6.40 2.15 8.48
C LEU A 42 7.74 2.71 8.93
N VAL A 43 8.57 3.19 8.00
CA VAL A 43 9.84 3.85 8.33
C VAL A 43 9.60 5.12 9.16
N TYR A 44 8.62 5.95 8.78
CA TYR A 44 8.27 7.15 9.53
C TYR A 44 7.85 6.82 10.97
N VAL A 45 7.00 5.81 11.15
CA VAL A 45 6.57 5.35 12.48
C VAL A 45 7.77 4.89 13.29
N ALA A 46 8.63 4.02 12.73
CA ALA A 46 9.81 3.52 13.43
C ALA A 46 10.73 4.63 13.95
N LEU A 47 10.86 5.73 13.19
CA LEU A 47 11.69 6.87 13.58
C LEU A 47 10.99 7.83 14.55
N ARG A 48 9.66 7.97 14.46
CA ARG A 48 8.89 8.95 15.25
C ARG A 48 8.37 8.39 16.57
N SER A 49 8.33 7.08 16.71
CA SER A 49 7.75 6.43 17.87
C SER A 49 8.49 6.68 19.18
N GLN A 50 9.63 7.39 19.21
CA GLN A 50 10.48 7.56 20.40
C GLN A 50 10.58 6.22 21.14
N PRO A 51 11.42 5.26 20.70
CA PRO A 51 11.66 4.08 21.50
C PRO A 51 12.26 4.58 22.81
N GLU A 52 11.41 4.76 23.83
CA GLU A 52 11.80 5.27 25.13
C GLU A 52 12.94 4.38 25.60
N CYS A 53 14.10 4.96 25.91
CA CYS A 53 15.22 4.13 26.31
C CYS A 53 15.04 3.61 27.72
N VAL A 54 14.38 2.46 27.82
CA VAL A 54 14.22 1.74 29.06
C VAL A 54 15.61 1.24 29.45
N ALA A 55 16.04 1.60 30.67
CA ALA A 55 17.34 1.20 31.20
C ALA A 55 17.47 -0.33 31.19
N HIS A 56 18.08 -0.86 30.15
CA HIS A 56 18.28 -2.27 29.98
C HIS A 56 19.53 -2.74 30.72
N THR A 57 19.53 -2.55 32.05
CA THR A 57 20.54 -3.09 32.96
C THR A 57 20.30 -4.59 33.13
N LYS A 58 20.83 -5.43 32.24
CA LYS A 58 21.19 -6.79 32.65
C LYS A 58 22.61 -6.72 33.16
N ALA A 59 22.78 -6.28 34.41
CA ALA A 59 24.02 -6.48 35.11
C ALA A 59 24.29 -7.97 35.11
N THR A 60 25.33 -8.42 34.41
CA THR A 60 25.94 -9.70 34.69
C THR A 60 26.67 -9.52 36.02
N ASP A 61 25.98 -9.88 37.09
CA ASP A 61 26.54 -10.07 38.42
C ASP A 61 27.47 -11.28 38.42
N GLY A 62 28.63 -11.13 37.77
CA GLY A 62 29.85 -11.89 38.03
C GLY A 62 29.79 -13.44 37.98
N SER A 63 28.70 -14.07 37.56
CA SER A 63 28.49 -15.51 37.71
C SER A 63 27.95 -16.18 36.42
N GLY A 64 28.80 -16.25 35.41
CA GLY A 64 28.96 -17.50 34.62
C GLY A 64 27.84 -18.04 33.74
N SER A 65 26.81 -17.28 33.33
CA SER A 65 25.88 -17.76 32.28
C SER A 65 26.31 -17.30 30.89
N ALA A 66 26.69 -18.26 30.03
CA ALA A 66 27.38 -18.07 28.75
C ALA A 66 26.52 -17.52 27.59
N TYR A 67 25.23 -17.24 27.80
CA TYR A 67 24.37 -16.59 26.82
C TYR A 67 23.52 -15.52 27.48
N SER A 68 23.57 -14.29 26.96
CA SER A 68 22.57 -13.26 27.23
C SER A 68 22.24 -12.56 25.93
N ALA A 69 20.96 -12.54 25.58
CA ALA A 69 20.46 -11.85 24.39
C ALA A 69 20.77 -10.35 24.49
N ALA A 70 21.18 -9.75 23.36
CA ALA A 70 21.31 -8.31 23.27
C ALA A 70 19.95 -7.67 23.60
N LYS A 71 19.96 -6.80 24.60
CA LYS A 71 18.82 -6.01 25.04
C LYS A 71 18.74 -4.78 24.12
N SER A 72 17.54 -4.33 23.72
CA SER A 72 17.39 -3.15 22.87
C SER A 72 18.13 -1.95 23.51
N ALA A 73 18.68 -1.03 22.71
CA ALA A 73 19.46 0.10 23.25
C ALA A 73 18.59 1.14 23.97
N CYS A 74 17.29 0.93 23.84
CA CYS A 74 16.20 1.64 24.43
C CYS A 74 15.08 0.60 24.72
#